data_AF-A0A916QZF7-F1
#
_entry.id   AF-A0A916QZF7-F1
#
_cell.length_a   1.000
_cell.length_b   1.000
_cell.length_c   1.000
_cell.angle_alpha   90.00
_cell.angle_beta   90.00
_cell.angle_gamma   90.00
#
_symmetry.space_group_name_H-M   'P 1'
#
loop_
_entity.id
_entity.type
_entity.pdbx_description
1 polymer ?
#
loop_
_entity_poly.entity_id
_entity_poly.type
_entity_poly.pdbx_seq_one_letter_code
_entity_poly.pdbx_strand_id
1 'polypeptide(L)'
;MLKIAIDGLNAVQFTEEILAIEGIEGSYEIVGIEREADLATIATIVGIGAGTSVMIINTLNIAEKISQCFKKHETKLEKVEFVSKNGNRVILHGATVEQIKDILESFLKK
;
A
#
# COMPACT_ATOMS: atom_id res chain seq x y z
N MET A 1 1.30 1.22 -12.93
CA MET A 1 2.02 0.63 -11.79
C MET A 1 1.84 1.54 -10.58
N LEU A 2 1.45 0.97 -9.46
CA LEU A 2 1.31 1.66 -8.18
C LEU A 2 2.48 1.23 -7.30
N LYS A 3 3.13 2.16 -6.60
CA LYS A 3 4.09 1.81 -5.55
C LYS A 3 3.54 2.27 -4.20
N ILE A 4 3.90 1.55 -3.15
CA ILE A 4 3.65 1.92 -1.77
C ILE A 4 5.00 2.02 -1.08
N ALA A 5 5.39 3.21 -0.65
CA ALA A 5 6.56 3.40 0.20
C ALA A 5 6.10 3.40 1.65
N ILE A 6 6.74 2.59 2.48
CA ILE A 6 6.38 2.43 3.88
C ILE A 6 7.64 2.61 4.72
N ASP A 7 7.61 3.55 5.65
CA ASP A 7 8.71 3.82 6.58
C ASP A 7 8.25 3.47 8.00
N GLY A 8 9.10 2.78 8.75
CA GLY A 8 8.91 2.49 10.16
C GLY A 8 9.33 1.09 10.57
N LEU A 9 9.36 0.85 11.89
CA LEU A 9 9.83 -0.39 12.50
C LEU A 9 9.15 -1.66 11.96
N ASN A 10 7.88 -1.56 11.54
CA ASN A 10 7.11 -2.67 11.01
C ASN A 10 6.90 -2.61 9.48
N ALA A 11 7.70 -1.82 8.75
CA ALA A 11 7.51 -1.59 7.31
C ALA A 11 7.53 -2.88 6.48
N VAL A 12 8.44 -3.80 6.78
CA VAL A 12 8.54 -5.11 6.10
C VAL A 12 7.28 -5.94 6.35
N GLN A 13 6.90 -6.13 7.62
CA GLN A 13 5.72 -6.93 7.98
C GLN A 13 4.43 -6.34 7.38
N PHE A 14 4.28 -5.03 7.42
CA PHE A 14 3.15 -4.34 6.80
C PHE A 14 3.11 -4.56 5.28
N THR A 15 4.27 -4.52 4.62
CA THR A 15 4.38 -4.77 3.18
C THR A 15 3.98 -6.20 2.81
N GLU A 16 4.47 -7.18 3.57
CA GLU A 16 4.13 -8.59 3.35
C GLU A 16 2.64 -8.87 3.56
N GLU A 17 2.03 -8.25 4.58
CA GLU A 17 0.59 -8.35 4.81
C GLU A 17 -0.24 -7.74 3.67
N ILE A 18 0.23 -6.63 3.07
CA ILE A 18 -0.41 -6.05 1.87
C ILE A 18 -0.28 -6.97 0.66
N LEU A 19 0.91 -7.53 0.40
CA LEU A 19 1.12 -8.42 -0.74
C LEU A 19 0.40 -9.76 -0.58
N ALA A 20 0.09 -10.17 0.65
CA ALA A 20 -0.74 -11.34 0.92
C ALA A 20 -2.25 -11.09 0.67
N ILE A 21 -2.67 -9.86 0.37
CA ILE A 21 -4.06 -9.56 0.03
C ILE A 21 -4.38 -10.22 -1.33
N GLU A 22 -5.35 -11.13 -1.31
CA GLU A 22 -5.88 -11.74 -2.53
C GLU A 22 -6.30 -10.69 -3.55
N GLY A 23 -5.74 -10.79 -4.75
CA GLY A 23 -5.95 -9.83 -5.81
C GLY A 23 -4.94 -8.68 -5.82
N ILE A 24 -3.90 -8.66 -4.99
CA ILE A 24 -2.72 -7.81 -5.17
C ILE A 24 -1.56 -8.66 -5.68
N GLU A 25 -0.93 -8.24 -6.76
CA GLU A 25 0.27 -8.86 -7.31
C GLU A 25 1.38 -7.82 -7.40
N GLY A 26 2.55 -8.17 -6.89
CA GLY A 26 3.63 -7.21 -6.67
C GLY A 26 4.94 -7.85 -6.23
N SER A 27 5.97 -7.02 -6.23
CA SER A 27 7.25 -7.29 -5.58
C SER A 27 7.54 -6.16 -4.59
N TYR A 28 8.49 -6.34 -3.69
CA TYR A 28 8.95 -5.26 -2.83
C TYR A 28 10.47 -5.28 -2.70
N GLU A 29 11.02 -4.13 -2.37
CA GLU A 29 12.43 -3.93 -2.09
C GLU A 29 12.54 -3.25 -0.73
N ILE A 30 13.52 -3.67 0.07
CA ILE A 30 13.85 -3.02 1.35
C ILE A 30 14.95 -2.00 1.06
N VAL A 31 14.73 -0.73 1.41
CA VAL A 31 15.64 0.37 1.10
C VAL A 31 15.86 1.18 2.37
N GLY A 32 16.98 0.98 3.06
CA GLY A 32 17.29 1.69 4.31
C GLY A 32 18.61 1.25 4.95
N ILE A 33 19.07 1.99 5.96
CA ILE A 33 20.27 1.69 6.75
C ILE A 33 19.80 1.16 8.10
N GLU A 34 20.24 -0.03 8.53
CA GLU A 34 20.06 -0.56 9.90
C GLU A 34 20.76 0.33 10.94
N ARG A 35 20.23 1.52 11.21
CA ARG A 35 20.61 2.33 12.36
C ARG A 35 19.38 2.52 13.21
N GLU A 36 19.37 1.81 14.34
CA GLU A 36 18.48 1.96 15.50
C GLU A 36 17.23 2.82 15.24
N ALA A 37 16.26 2.27 14.49
CA ALA A 37 14.81 2.58 14.46
C ALA A 37 14.18 2.63 13.05
N ASP A 38 14.93 2.98 12.00
CA ASP A 38 14.27 3.37 10.74
C ASP A 38 14.56 2.40 9.58
N LEU A 39 13.71 1.37 9.46
CA LEU A 39 13.63 0.55 8.24
C LEU A 39 12.55 1.10 7.32
N ALA A 40 12.90 1.27 6.04
CA ALA A 40 11.96 1.65 5.00
C ALA A 40 11.83 0.52 3.96
N THR A 41 10.60 0.20 3.59
CA THR A 41 10.23 -0.82 2.62
C THR A 41 9.44 -0.18 1.49
N ILE A 42 9.89 -0.38 0.25
CA ILE A 42 9.21 0.08 -0.95
C ILE A 42 8.55 -1.12 -1.62
N ALA A 43 7.24 -1.24 -1.47
CA ALA A 43 6.43 -2.20 -2.19
C ALA A 43 6.05 -1.66 -3.59
N THR A 44 6.18 -2.48 -4.61
CA THR A 44 5.73 -2.20 -5.97
C THR A 44 4.59 -3.13 -6.34
N ILE A 45 3.38 -2.57 -6.47
CA ILE A 45 2.19 -3.29 -6.92
C ILE A 45 2.10 -3.17 -8.45
N VAL A 46 2.37 -4.29 -9.12
CA VAL A 46 2.38 -4.38 -10.58
C VAL A 46 1.01 -4.73 -11.16
N GLY A 47 0.12 -5.32 -10.36
CA GLY A 47 -1.24 -5.64 -10.77
C GLY A 47 -2.19 -5.76 -9.58
N ILE A 48 -3.45 -5.41 -9.79
CA ILE A 48 -4.56 -5.89 -8.97
C ILE A 48 -5.23 -6.96 -9.84
N GLY A 49 -5.22 -8.22 -9.41
CA GLY A 49 -5.55 -9.41 -10.19
C GLY A 49 -6.74 -9.20 -11.13
N ALA A 50 -6.44 -9.17 -12.42
CA ALA A 50 -7.36 -8.90 -13.51
C ALA A 50 -7.89 -10.20 -14.12
N GLY A 51 -8.92 -10.78 -13.50
CA GLY A 51 -9.99 -11.43 -14.27
C GLY A 51 -11.00 -10.35 -14.63
N THR A 52 -11.34 -10.21 -15.91
CA THR A 52 -12.04 -9.10 -16.61
C THR A 52 -13.37 -8.58 -16.02
N SER A 53 -13.80 -9.04 -14.85
CA SER A 53 -15.10 -8.71 -14.23
C SER A 53 -15.01 -8.17 -12.79
N VAL A 54 -13.81 -8.09 -12.19
CA VAL A 54 -13.62 -7.83 -10.75
C VAL A 54 -13.09 -6.41 -10.45
N MET A 55 -12.97 -5.56 -11.47
CA MET A 55 -12.29 -4.26 -11.36
C MET A 55 -13.00 -3.21 -10.48
N ILE A 56 -14.32 -3.35 -10.25
CA ILE A 56 -15.12 -2.40 -9.45
C ILE A 56 -15.43 -2.94 -8.05
N ILE A 57 -15.38 -4.26 -7.85
CA ILE A 57 -15.78 -4.90 -6.59
C ILE A 57 -14.62 -5.00 -5.61
N ASN A 58 -13.36 -4.99 -6.08
CA ASN A 58 -12.22 -5.30 -5.23
C ASN A 58 -11.48 -4.08 -4.62
N THR A 59 -11.63 -2.86 -5.17
CA THR A 59 -10.95 -1.67 -4.59
C THR A 59 -11.43 -1.37 -3.19
N LEU A 60 -12.72 -1.61 -2.89
CA LEU A 60 -13.27 -1.48 -1.55
C LEU A 60 -12.67 -2.53 -0.60
N ASN A 61 -12.66 -3.81 -0.99
CA ASN A 61 -12.08 -4.89 -0.17
C ASN A 61 -10.57 -4.70 0.07
N ILE A 62 -9.84 -4.28 -0.96
CA ILE A 62 -8.42 -3.93 -0.85
C ILE A 62 -8.23 -2.74 0.08
N ALA A 63 -9.04 -1.68 -0.05
CA ALA A 63 -8.98 -0.53 0.83
C ALA A 63 -9.31 -0.88 2.29
N GLU A 64 -10.30 -1.77 2.52
CA GLU A 64 -10.64 -2.29 3.83
C GLU A 64 -9.46 -3.05 4.45
N LYS A 65 -8.85 -3.96 3.70
CA LYS A 65 -7.69 -4.74 4.16
C LYS A 65 -6.47 -3.86 4.43
N ILE A 66 -6.18 -2.89 3.55
CA ILE A 66 -5.10 -1.91 3.76
C ILE A 66 -5.39 -1.07 5.02
N SER A 67 -6.64 -0.60 5.20
CA SER A 67 -7.02 0.16 6.40
C SER A 67 -6.91 -0.67 7.68
N GLN A 68 -7.31 -1.94 7.66
CA GLN A 68 -7.16 -2.87 8.78
C GLN A 68 -5.68 -3.13 9.11
N CYS A 69 -4.87 -3.38 8.08
CA CYS A 69 -3.42 -3.55 8.23
C CYS A 69 -2.77 -2.27 8.79
N PHE A 70 -3.22 -1.10 8.31
CA PHE A 70 -2.73 0.19 8.78
C PHE A 70 -3.04 0.37 10.26
N LYS A 71 -4.29 0.17 10.69
CA LYS A 71 -4.68 0.22 12.12
C LYS A 71 -3.91 -0.76 13.00
N LYS A 72 -3.57 -1.95 12.49
CA LYS A 72 -2.80 -2.96 13.22
C LYS A 72 -1.36 -2.51 13.49
N HIS A 73 -0.76 -1.75 12.57
CA HIS A 73 0.65 -1.37 12.61
C HIS A 73 0.87 0.13 12.83
N GLU A 74 -0.19 0.94 12.93
CA GLU A 74 -0.16 2.42 12.94
C GLU A 74 0.84 3.00 13.94
N THR A 75 0.96 2.42 15.13
CA THR A 75 1.88 2.88 16.18
C THR A 75 3.36 2.61 15.89
N LYS A 76 3.65 1.81 14.86
CA LYS A 76 5.00 1.38 14.45
C LYS A 76 5.32 1.78 13.01
N LEU A 77 4.40 2.47 12.34
CA LEU A 77 4.58 3.03 11.01
C LEU A 77 4.82 4.53 11.16
N GLU A 78 5.92 5.01 10.61
CA GLU A 78 6.21 6.44 10.60
C GLU A 78 5.55 7.11 9.40
N LYS A 79 5.50 6.41 8.26
CA LYS A 79 4.96 6.96 7.02
C LYS A 79 4.49 5.86 6.08
N VAL A 80 3.37 6.10 5.39
CA VAL A 80 2.92 5.28 4.26
C VAL A 80 2.57 6.20 3.11
N GLU A 81 3.16 6.00 1.93
CA GLU A 81 2.91 6.80 0.73
C GLU A 81 2.52 5.93 -0.45
N PHE A 82 1.41 6.26 -1.11
CA PHE A 82 1.12 5.73 -2.43
C PHE A 82 1.75 6.60 -3.52
N VAL A 83 2.46 5.96 -4.45
CA VAL A 83 3.12 6.60 -5.58
C VAL A 83 2.54 6.05 -6.88
N SER A 84 1.88 6.92 -7.64
CA SER A 84 1.32 6.58 -8.94
C SER A 84 2.40 6.39 -10.03
N LYS A 85 2.00 5.80 -11.16
CA LYS A 85 2.85 5.66 -12.36
C LYS A 85 3.42 7.00 -12.86
N ASN A 86 2.71 8.10 -12.63
CA ASN A 86 3.09 9.45 -13.07
C ASN A 86 3.96 10.17 -12.04
N GLY A 87 4.35 9.52 -10.94
CA GLY A 87 5.16 10.11 -9.87
C GLY A 87 4.37 10.92 -8.84
N ASN A 88 3.04 11.07 -8.98
CA ASN A 88 2.21 11.68 -7.94
C ASN A 88 2.27 10.84 -6.67
N ARG A 89 2.50 11.49 -5.53
CA ARG A 89 2.60 10.86 -4.21
C ARG A 89 1.46 11.30 -3.32
N VAL A 90 0.86 10.37 -2.59
CA VAL A 90 -0.16 10.64 -1.59
C VAL A 90 0.27 9.97 -0.29
N ILE A 91 0.51 10.77 0.74
CA ILE A 91 0.83 10.29 2.09
C ILE A 91 -0.47 9.87 2.76
N LEU A 92 -0.51 8.66 3.30
CA LEU A 92 -1.57 8.20 4.18
C LEU A 92 -1.24 8.59 5.62
N HIS A 93 -2.15 9.33 6.24
CA HIS A 93 -2.08 9.64 7.65
C HIS A 93 -3.46 9.36 8.25
N GLY A 94 -3.61 8.23 8.95
CA GLY A 94 -4.90 7.80 9.49
C GLY A 94 -6.01 7.68 8.44
N ALA A 95 -5.66 7.26 7.22
CA ALA A 95 -6.59 7.29 6.09
C ALA A 95 -7.75 6.30 6.27
N THR A 96 -8.97 6.79 6.01
CA THR A 96 -10.20 5.98 6.01
C THR A 96 -10.25 5.03 4.82
N VAL A 97 -11.08 4.00 4.91
CA VAL A 97 -11.32 3.05 3.81
C VAL A 97 -11.74 3.78 2.55
N GLU A 98 -12.64 4.75 2.66
CA GLU A 98 -13.15 5.55 1.56
C GLU A 98 -12.03 6.36 0.90
N GLN A 99 -11.17 7.00 1.70
CA GLN A 99 -10.03 7.76 1.17
C GLN A 99 -9.02 6.85 0.45
N ILE A 100 -8.70 5.69 1.03
CA ILE A 100 -7.79 4.72 0.41
C ILE A 100 -8.39 4.23 -0.91
N LYS A 101 -9.69 3.90 -0.91
CA LYS A 101 -10.41 3.49 -2.11
C LYS A 101 -10.36 4.56 -3.20
N ASP A 102 -10.64 5.82 -2.87
CA ASP A 102 -10.62 6.93 -3.82
C ASP A 102 -9.23 7.15 -4.42
N ILE A 103 -8.17 7.02 -3.61
CA ILE A 103 -6.77 7.09 -4.07
C ILE A 103 -6.48 5.95 -5.06
N LEU A 104 -6.84 4.71 -4.70
CA LEU A 104 -6.65 3.54 -5.56
C LEU A 104 -7.41 3.70 -6.89
N GLU A 105 -8.68 4.12 -6.85
CA GLU A 105 -9.48 4.35 -8.05
C GLU A 105 -8.90 5.47 -8.92
N SER A 106 -8.44 6.57 -8.31
CA SER A 106 -7.80 7.69 -9.01
C SER A 106 -6.55 7.25 -9.77
N PHE A 107 -5.80 6.28 -9.22
CA PHE A 107 -4.61 5.72 -9.84
C PHE A 107 -4.90 4.62 -10.87
N LEU A 108 -6.08 4.01 -10.85
CA LEU A 108 -6.54 3.03 -11.83
C LEU A 108 -7.25 3.68 -13.04
N LYS A 109 -7.92 4.82 -12.85
CA LYS A 109 -8.69 5.53 -13.88
C LYS A 109 -7.85 6.37 -14.86
N LYS A 110 -6.54 6.55 -14.62
CA LYS A 110 -5.62 7.34 -15.47
C LYS A 110 -4.54 6.47 -16.10
#